data_AF-A0A7Z7JFS6-F1
#
_entry.id   AF-A0A7Z7JFS6-F1
#
_cell.length_a   1.000
_cell.length_b   1.000
_cell.length_c   1.000
_cell.angle_alpha   90.00
_cell.angle_beta   90.00
_cell.angle_gamma   90.00
#
_symmetry.space_group_name_H-M   'P 1'
#
loop_
_entity.id
_entity.type
_entity.pdbx_description
1 polymer ?
#
loop_
_entity_poly.entity_id
_entity_poly.type
_entity_poly.pdbx_seq_one_letter_code
_entity_poly.pdbx_strand_id
1 'polypeptide(L)'
;MSRGRRWSLYGVFGLLLVTGLLWLAIHFSEASGVAATKWSGCSMKLHGAAAFASMFLLGGIWSSHIACVWKQRRNRLAGVSFASAVAALVVTGYGLYYFNGKGLRSLSEWVHWTAGVMLGFLFWNHVARGRRELHRH
;
A
#
# COMPACT_ATOMS: atom_id res chain seq x y z
N MET A 1 1.26 -0.88 21.05
CA MET A 1 1.68 -1.83 19.98
C MET A 1 3.04 -2.41 20.33
N SER A 2 3.18 -3.74 20.27
CA SER A 2 4.49 -4.41 20.47
C SER A 2 5.48 -4.05 19.36
N ARG A 3 6.79 -4.13 19.65
CA ARG A 3 7.86 -3.82 18.68
C ARG A 3 7.81 -4.75 17.46
N GLY A 4 7.56 -6.04 17.65
CA GLY A 4 7.47 -7.02 16.55
C GLY A 4 6.39 -6.66 15.53
N ARG A 5 5.17 -6.31 16.00
CA ARG A 5 4.05 -5.96 15.11
C ARG A 5 4.32 -4.71 14.26
N ARG A 6 5.05 -3.74 14.81
CA ARG A 6 5.47 -2.52 14.08
C ARG A 6 6.44 -2.88 12.95
N TRP A 7 7.45 -3.71 13.24
CA TRP A 7 8.40 -4.17 12.23
C TRP A 7 7.74 -5.03 11.15
N SER A 8 6.80 -5.90 11.51
CA SER A 8 6.03 -6.67 10.53
C SER A 8 5.24 -5.77 9.58
N LEU A 9 4.58 -4.72 10.09
CA LEU A 9 3.89 -3.74 9.25
C LEU A 9 4.88 -3.03 8.32
N TYR A 10 6.01 -2.57 8.84
CA TYR A 10 7.00 -1.86 8.04
C TYR A 10 7.58 -2.74 6.93
N GLY A 11 7.89 -4.01 7.27
CA GLY A 11 8.37 -4.99 6.30
C GLY A 11 7.35 -5.29 5.21
N VAL A 12 6.09 -5.53 5.58
CA VAL A 12 5.03 -5.88 4.62
C VAL A 12 4.67 -4.69 3.71
N PHE A 13 4.52 -3.48 4.28
CA PHE A 13 4.28 -2.27 3.47
C PHE A 13 5.48 -1.92 2.59
N GLY A 14 6.70 -2.08 3.10
CA GLY A 14 7.92 -1.91 2.32
C GLY A 14 8.00 -2.90 1.16
N LEU A 15 7.70 -4.17 1.41
CA LEU A 15 7.69 -5.21 0.38
C LEU A 15 6.63 -4.92 -0.70
N LEU A 16 5.40 -4.54 -0.30
CA LEU A 16 4.34 -4.11 -1.23
C LEU A 16 4.81 -2.97 -2.13
N LEU A 17 5.39 -1.92 -1.56
CA LEU A 17 5.82 -0.75 -2.30
C LEU A 17 6.97 -1.09 -3.25
N VAL A 18 7.99 -1.80 -2.77
CA VAL A 18 9.17 -2.17 -3.57
C VAL A 18 8.78 -3.09 -4.72
N THR A 19 7.95 -4.11 -4.48
CA THR A 19 7.48 -5.02 -5.54
C THR A 19 6.56 -4.32 -6.54
N GLY A 20 5.73 -3.38 -6.09
CA GLY A 20 4.90 -2.56 -6.99
C GLY A 20 5.74 -1.64 -7.88
N LEU A 21 6.72 -0.94 -7.30
CA LEU A 21 7.63 -0.07 -8.05
C LEU A 21 8.53 -0.84 -9.01
N LEU A 22 9.04 -2.01 -8.57
CA LEU A 22 9.83 -2.89 -9.42
C LEU A 22 9.02 -3.37 -10.62
N TRP A 23 7.76 -3.77 -10.40
CA TRP A 23 6.87 -4.15 -11.48
C TRP A 23 6.62 -2.98 -12.45
N LEU A 24 6.39 -1.77 -11.94
CA LEU A 24 6.16 -0.57 -12.75
C LEU A 24 7.39 -0.21 -13.61
N ALA A 25 8.59 -0.29 -13.04
CA ALA A 25 9.84 -0.06 -13.77
C ALA A 25 10.03 -1.08 -14.90
N ILE A 26 9.75 -2.36 -14.62
CA ILE A 26 9.79 -3.41 -15.65
C ILE A 26 8.73 -3.17 -16.72
N HIS A 27 7.50 -2.84 -16.33
CA HIS A 27 6.39 -2.57 -17.25
C HIS A 27 6.73 -1.45 -18.26
N PHE A 28 7.31 -0.34 -17.78
CA PHE A 28 7.74 0.73 -18.67
C PHE A 28 8.95 0.35 -19.53
N SER A 29 9.85 -0.50 -19.04
CA SER A 29 10.96 -1.02 -19.85
C SER A 29 10.47 -1.96 -20.96
N GLU A 30 9.46 -2.78 -20.69
CA GLU A 30 8.86 -3.69 -21.67
C GLU A 30 8.11 -2.90 -22.75
N ALA A 31 7.41 -1.83 -22.36
CA ALA A 31 6.77 -0.90 -23.29
C ALA A 31 7.78 -0.22 -24.24
N SER A 32 9.05 -0.10 -23.84
CA SER A 32 10.15 0.43 -24.66
C SER A 32 10.83 -0.60 -25.57
N GLY A 33 10.33 -1.84 -25.62
CA GLY A 33 10.83 -2.92 -26.49
C GLY A 33 11.84 -3.87 -25.85
N VAL A 34 12.07 -3.78 -24.54
CA VAL A 34 12.90 -4.75 -23.80
C VAL A 34 12.07 -6.01 -23.51
N ALA A 35 12.62 -7.19 -23.80
CA ALA A 35 11.88 -8.46 -23.66
C ALA A 35 11.35 -8.69 -22.23
N ALA A 36 10.15 -9.30 -22.15
CA ALA A 36 9.48 -9.58 -20.89
C ALA A 36 10.37 -10.38 -19.93
N THR A 37 10.64 -9.82 -18.75
CA THR A 37 11.61 -10.40 -17.82
C THR A 37 10.93 -11.37 -16.86
N LYS A 38 11.58 -12.49 -16.51
CA LYS A 38 11.12 -13.42 -15.45
C LYS A 38 10.85 -12.69 -14.12
N TRP A 39 11.48 -11.53 -13.91
CA TRP A 39 11.33 -10.68 -12.75
C TRP A 39 9.94 -10.05 -12.63
N SER A 40 9.25 -9.75 -13.73
CA SER A 40 7.87 -9.21 -13.70
C SER A 40 6.92 -10.16 -12.98
N GLY A 41 6.94 -11.44 -13.35
CA GLY A 41 6.12 -12.48 -12.73
C GLY A 41 6.49 -12.75 -11.26
N CYS A 42 7.78 -12.73 -10.92
CA CYS A 42 8.23 -12.86 -9.53
C CYS A 42 7.73 -11.69 -8.67
N SER A 43 7.87 -10.46 -9.18
CA SER A 43 7.44 -9.26 -8.49
C SER A 43 5.94 -9.30 -8.19
N MET A 44 5.12 -9.69 -9.16
CA MET A 44 3.67 -9.75 -8.99
C MET A 44 3.23 -10.82 -7.98
N LYS A 45 3.90 -11.98 -7.94
CA LYS A 45 3.64 -13.02 -6.93
C LYS A 45 3.93 -12.51 -5.51
N LEU A 46 5.09 -11.87 -5.33
CA LEU A 46 5.47 -11.28 -4.04
C LEU A 46 4.53 -10.13 -3.65
N HIS A 47 4.15 -9.29 -4.61
CA HIS A 47 3.21 -8.20 -4.41
C HIS A 47 1.85 -8.71 -3.91
N GLY A 48 1.28 -9.73 -4.59
CA GLY A 48 0.02 -10.35 -4.18
C GLY A 48 0.10 -10.97 -2.78
N ALA A 49 1.17 -11.71 -2.47
CA ALA A 49 1.36 -12.27 -1.13
C ALA A 49 1.47 -11.17 -0.05
N ALA A 50 2.21 -10.10 -0.34
CA ALA A 50 2.35 -8.97 0.57
C ALA A 50 1.02 -8.19 0.72
N ALA A 51 0.20 -8.11 -0.32
CA ALA A 51 -1.14 -7.52 -0.26
C ALA A 51 -2.03 -8.25 0.74
N PHE A 52 -2.12 -9.58 0.66
CA PHE A 52 -2.88 -10.38 1.63
C PHE A 52 -2.37 -10.22 3.06
N ALA A 53 -1.04 -10.29 3.25
CA ALA A 53 -0.43 -10.08 4.56
C ALA A 53 -0.75 -8.69 5.12
N SER A 54 -0.75 -7.66 4.27
CA SER A 54 -1.06 -6.29 4.70
C SER A 54 -2.51 -6.16 5.15
N MET A 55 -3.47 -6.75 4.44
CA MET A 55 -4.88 -6.72 4.81
C MET A 55 -5.11 -7.41 6.16
N PHE A 56 -4.49 -8.57 6.37
CA PHE A 56 -4.56 -9.28 7.65
C PHE A 56 -4.02 -8.44 8.81
N LEU A 57 -2.84 -7.84 8.64
CA LEU A 57 -2.22 -7.01 9.66
C LEU A 57 -3.01 -5.73 9.93
N LEU A 58 -3.56 -5.09 8.89
CA LEU A 58 -4.42 -3.91 8.97
C LEU A 58 -5.70 -4.20 9.75
N GLY A 59 -6.38 -5.31 9.46
CA GLY A 59 -7.55 -5.76 10.20
C GLY A 59 -7.23 -5.97 11.68
N GLY A 60 -6.08 -6.57 11.97
CA GLY A 60 -5.65 -6.79 13.35
C GLY A 60 -5.33 -5.51 14.14
N ILE A 61 -4.88 -4.42 13.50
CA ILE A 61 -4.59 -3.15 14.20
C ILE A 61 -5.83 -2.26 14.35
N TRP A 62 -6.91 -2.56 13.62
CA TRP A 62 -8.14 -1.77 13.60
C TRP A 62 -8.71 -1.49 14.99
N SER A 63 -8.94 -2.54 15.78
CA SER A 63 -9.50 -2.43 17.13
C SER A 63 -8.54 -1.77 18.12
N SER A 64 -7.24 -2.04 18.00
CA SER A 64 -6.23 -1.62 18.98
C SER A 64 -5.67 -0.21 18.76
N HIS A 65 -5.66 0.29 17.52
CA HIS A 65 -5.01 1.56 17.18
C HIS A 65 -5.98 2.53 16.51
N ILE A 66 -6.71 2.08 15.49
CA ILE A 66 -7.60 2.94 14.71
C ILE A 66 -8.81 3.36 15.55
N ALA A 67 -9.48 2.42 16.21
CA ALA A 67 -10.66 2.72 17.04
C ALA A 67 -10.35 3.63 18.24
N CYS A 68 -9.17 3.46 18.86
CA CYS A 68 -8.74 4.28 20.00
C CYS A 68 -8.44 5.73 19.58
N VAL A 69 -7.62 5.93 18.55
CA VAL A 69 -7.24 7.26 18.04
C VAL A 69 -8.45 7.97 17.42
N TRP A 70 -9.37 7.23 16.80
CA TRP A 70 -10.62 7.78 16.27
C TRP A 70 -11.50 8.40 17.35
N LYS A 71 -11.63 7.72 18.51
CA LYS A 71 -12.35 8.24 19.69
C LYS A 71 -11.70 9.49 20.26
N GLN A 72 -10.36 9.57 20.24
CA GLN A 72 -9.59 10.72 20.75
C GLN A 72 -9.58 11.94 19.83
N ARG A 73 -10.26 11.89 18.66
CA ARG A 73 -10.30 12.95 17.63
C ARG A 73 -8.94 13.45 17.10
N ARG A 74 -7.84 12.86 17.53
CA ARG A 74 -6.49 13.28 17.16
C ARG A 74 -6.11 12.68 15.81
N ASN A 75 -5.56 13.51 14.91
CA ASN A 75 -5.00 13.07 13.63
C ASN A 75 -5.99 12.34 12.68
N ARG A 76 -7.31 12.62 12.79
CA ARG A 76 -8.36 11.98 11.98
C ARG A 76 -8.17 12.15 10.49
N LEU A 77 -7.75 13.34 10.03
CA LEU A 77 -7.49 13.60 8.62
C LEU A 77 -6.45 12.64 8.06
N ALA A 78 -5.31 12.48 8.76
CA ALA A 78 -4.28 11.54 8.33
C ALA A 78 -4.78 10.08 8.31
N GLY A 79 -5.58 9.68 9.31
CA GLY A 79 -6.19 8.36 9.36
C GLY A 79 -7.19 8.10 8.22
N VAL A 80 -8.09 9.05 7.94
CA VAL A 80 -9.06 8.96 6.85
C VAL A 80 -8.36 8.93 5.50
N SER A 81 -7.37 9.80 5.27
CA SER A 81 -6.61 9.81 4.01
C SER A 81 -5.89 8.49 3.79
N PHE A 82 -5.25 7.93 4.82
CA PHE A 82 -4.58 6.63 4.73
C PHE A 82 -5.58 5.49 4.45
N ALA A 83 -6.69 5.44 5.21
CA ALA A 83 -7.72 4.42 5.03
C ALA A 83 -8.38 4.48 3.65
N SER A 84 -8.64 5.69 3.15
CA SER A 84 -9.22 5.90 1.81
C SER A 84 -8.26 5.45 0.72
N ALA A 85 -6.96 5.75 0.85
CA ALA A 85 -5.94 5.29 -0.08
C ALA A 85 -5.81 3.76 -0.10
N VAL A 86 -5.83 3.12 1.08
CA VAL A 86 -5.85 1.64 1.18
C VAL A 86 -7.11 1.07 0.53
N ALA A 87 -8.30 1.64 0.80
CA ALA A 87 -9.54 1.18 0.20
C ALA A 87 -9.52 1.29 -1.33
N ALA A 88 -9.03 2.42 -1.87
CA ALA A 88 -8.85 2.61 -3.29
C ALA A 88 -7.91 1.55 -3.90
N LEU A 89 -6.78 1.24 -3.23
CA LEU A 89 -5.86 0.20 -3.67
C LEU A 89 -6.48 -1.20 -3.67
N VAL A 90 -7.29 -1.53 -2.66
CA VAL A 90 -7.99 -2.83 -2.61
C VAL A 90 -9.01 -2.93 -3.74
N VAL A 91 -9.84 -1.91 -3.92
CA VAL A 91 -10.88 -1.89 -4.97
C VAL A 91 -10.25 -1.94 -6.36
N THR A 92 -9.22 -1.15 -6.61
CA THR A 92 -8.53 -1.14 -7.90
C THR A 92 -7.71 -2.40 -8.13
N GLY A 93 -7.08 -2.98 -7.11
CA GLY A 93 -6.40 -4.27 -7.22
C GLY A 93 -7.35 -5.41 -7.58
N TYR A 94 -8.56 -5.39 -6.99
CA TYR A 94 -9.65 -6.28 -7.40
C TYR A 94 -10.10 -6.00 -8.84
N GLY A 95 -10.27 -4.72 -9.21
CA GLY A 95 -10.61 -4.31 -10.57
C GLY A 95 -9.57 -4.74 -11.61
N LEU A 96 -8.28 -4.72 -11.27
CA LEU A 96 -7.20 -5.24 -12.11
C LEU A 96 -7.28 -6.74 -12.34
N TYR A 97 -7.96 -7.48 -11.48
CA TYR A 97 -8.16 -8.91 -11.64
C TYR A 97 -9.44 -9.23 -12.42
N TYR A 98 -10.53 -8.51 -12.17
CA TYR A 98 -11.86 -8.85 -12.67
C TYR A 98 -12.37 -7.97 -13.81
N PHE A 99 -11.94 -6.72 -13.92
CA PHE A 99 -12.41 -5.84 -14.99
C PHE A 99 -11.72 -6.15 -16.31
N ASN A 100 -12.55 -6.41 -17.31
CA ASN A 100 -12.14 -6.62 -18.69
C ASN A 100 -12.54 -5.41 -19.55
N GLY A 101 -11.78 -5.14 -20.62
CA GLY A 101 -12.02 -4.02 -21.52
C GLY A 101 -11.19 -2.76 -21.23
N LYS A 102 -11.11 -1.84 -22.19
CA LYS A 102 -10.15 -0.73 -22.18
C LYS A 102 -10.44 0.37 -21.15
N GLY A 103 -11.70 0.57 -20.74
CA GLY A 103 -12.10 1.68 -19.86
C GLY A 103 -11.82 1.42 -18.38
N LEU A 104 -12.66 0.60 -17.75
CA LEU A 104 -12.60 0.31 -16.31
C LEU A 104 -11.26 -0.30 -15.86
N ARG A 105 -10.66 -1.14 -16.71
CA ARG A 105 -9.35 -1.73 -16.42
C ARG A 105 -8.26 -0.66 -16.44
N SER A 106 -8.20 0.19 -17.47
CA SER A 106 -7.20 1.25 -17.55
C SER A 106 -7.36 2.27 -16.42
N LEU A 107 -8.59 2.62 -16.05
CA LEU A 107 -8.84 3.45 -14.87
C LEU A 107 -8.31 2.79 -13.59
N SER A 108 -8.53 1.48 -13.43
CA SER A 108 -8.01 0.73 -12.29
C SER A 108 -6.49 0.70 -12.26
N GLU A 109 -5.82 0.55 -13.40
CA GLU A 109 -4.36 0.61 -13.53
C GLU A 109 -3.82 1.96 -13.05
N TRP A 110 -4.33 3.06 -13.62
CA TRP A 110 -3.88 4.41 -13.27
C TRP A 110 -4.13 4.77 -11.81
N VAL A 111 -5.33 4.47 -11.30
CA VAL A 111 -5.68 4.75 -9.90
C VAL A 111 -4.83 3.87 -8.96
N HIS A 112 -4.60 2.60 -9.30
CA HIS A 112 -3.80 1.72 -8.45
C HIS A 112 -2.34 2.20 -8.34
N TRP A 113 -1.72 2.58 -9.46
CA TRP A 113 -0.34 3.08 -9.47
C TRP A 113 -0.20 4.38 -8.68
N THR A 114 -1.06 5.36 -8.96
CA THR A 114 -1.01 6.67 -8.31
C THR A 114 -1.34 6.58 -6.81
N ALA A 115 -2.35 5.80 -6.44
CA ALA A 115 -2.71 5.57 -5.05
C ALA A 115 -1.60 4.80 -4.30
N GLY A 116 -0.90 3.87 -4.96
CA GLY A 116 0.19 3.09 -4.37
C GLY A 116 1.37 3.97 -4.00
N VAL A 117 1.80 4.83 -4.93
CA VAL A 117 2.86 5.81 -4.67
C VAL A 117 2.45 6.79 -3.58
N MET A 118 1.23 7.33 -3.65
CA MET A 118 0.68 8.24 -2.64
C MET A 118 0.66 7.59 -1.24
N LEU A 119 0.25 6.32 -1.15
CA LEU A 119 0.22 5.59 0.11
C LEU A 119 1.62 5.44 0.71
N GLY A 120 2.64 5.21 -0.12
CA GLY A 120 4.05 5.19 0.32
C GLY A 120 4.46 6.51 1.01
N PHE A 121 4.11 7.65 0.39
CA PHE A 121 4.35 8.97 1.00
C PHE A 121 3.56 9.19 2.28
N LEU A 122 2.27 8.82 2.31
CA LEU A 122 1.43 8.94 3.51
C LEU A 122 1.97 8.08 4.66
N PHE A 123 2.41 6.85 4.36
CA PHE A 123 2.99 5.93 5.33
C PHE A 123 4.28 6.50 5.93
N TRP A 124 5.19 6.99 5.10
CA TRP A 124 6.43 7.63 5.55
C TRP A 124 6.14 8.82 6.48
N ASN A 125 5.23 9.71 6.06
CA ASN A 125 4.83 10.87 6.86
C ASN A 125 4.18 10.46 8.19
N HIS A 126 3.34 9.43 8.19
CA HIS A 126 2.71 8.90 9.40
C HIS A 126 3.76 8.40 10.40
N VAL A 127 4.73 7.61 9.94
CA VAL A 127 5.82 7.09 10.78
C VAL A 127 6.72 8.22 11.30
N ALA A 128 7.08 9.18 10.43
CA ALA A 128 7.93 10.31 10.81
C ALA A 128 7.26 11.20 11.87
N ARG A 129 5.96 11.48 11.74
CA ARG A 129 5.20 12.26 12.73
C ARG A 129 5.09 11.51 14.07
N GLY A 130 4.81 10.21 14.03
CA GLY A 130 4.75 9.38 15.24
C GLY A 130 6.06 9.32 16.02
N ARG A 131 7.22 9.36 15.33
CA ARG A 131 8.53 9.45 15.99
C ARG A 131 8.79 10.82 16.61
N ARG A 132 8.41 11.91 15.93
CA ARG A 132 8.60 13.28 16.45
C ARG A 132 7.79 13.56 17.72
N GLU A 133 6.60 12.99 17.84
CA GLU A 133 5.79 13.11 19.07
C GLU A 133 6.41 12.34 20.25
N LEU A 134 7.13 11.24 19.99
CA LEU A 134 7.85 10.48 21.03
C LEU A 134 9.11 11.16 21.54
N HIS A 135 9.75 12.03 20.75
CA HIS A 135 10.94 12.80 21.15
C HIS A 135 10.62 14.17 21.77
N ARG A 136 9.33 14.56 21.83
CA ARG A 136 8.87 15.80 22.49
C ARG A 136 8.47 15.60 23.96
N HIS A 137 8.62 14.38 24.48
CA HIS A 137 8.41 14.00 25.87
C HIS A 137 9.71 13.41 26.41
#